data_AF-S9UP15-F1
#
_entry.id   AF-S9UP15-F1
#
_cell.length_a   1.000
_cell.length_b   1.000
_cell.length_c   1.000
_cell.angle_alpha   90.00
_cell.angle_beta   90.00
_cell.angle_gamma   90.00
#
_symmetry.space_group_name_H-M   'P 1'
#
loop_
_entity.id
_entity.type
_entity.pdbx_description
1 polymer ?
#
loop_
_entity_poly.entity_id
_entity_poly.type
_entity_poly.pdbx_seq_one_letter_code
_entity_poly.pdbx_strand_id
1 'polypeptide(L)'
;MNIFPTFTEDVPLLLTEATLDRYATFLASTSGESDAANGAEKTAAPLESNADYPASSAEEALAPLELLYGKTFVHALAIALHGAEAVTCYIERDSAISSQPAEQQASPPGEGEEAMPRRTRDTSSTTALPHSLRRLYRVGEHVLVSPYYCPCSAYTYKSIRRQEVWCCKHLLALQILLKLESVGIHQANIITREVDSASFCELARESFQKAT
;
A
#
# COMPACT_ATOMS: atom_id res chain seq x y z
N MET A 1 -18.54 8.11 39.17
CA MET A 1 -18.44 7.03 38.18
C MET A 1 -18.90 7.59 36.85
N ASN A 2 -17.97 7.98 35.98
CA ASN A 2 -18.31 8.41 34.62
C ASN A 2 -18.42 7.17 33.74
N ILE A 3 -19.64 6.85 33.34
CA ILE A 3 -19.96 5.80 32.36
C ILE A 3 -20.17 6.53 31.04
N PHE A 4 -19.08 7.00 30.44
CA PHE A 4 -19.06 7.32 29.02
C PHE A 4 -18.07 6.36 28.38
N PRO A 5 -18.49 5.55 27.39
CA PRO A 5 -17.58 4.66 26.69
C PRO A 5 -16.50 5.50 26.00
N THR A 6 -15.23 5.10 26.14
CA THR A 6 -14.03 5.64 25.48
C THR A 6 -14.01 5.36 23.97
N PHE A 7 -15.13 5.58 23.29
CA PHE A 7 -15.31 5.33 21.85
C PHE A 7 -14.90 6.53 20.98
N THR A 8 -14.57 7.67 21.59
CA THR A 8 -14.25 8.91 20.89
C THR A 8 -12.79 9.00 20.42
N GLU A 9 -11.92 8.10 20.87
CA GLU A 9 -10.49 8.12 20.51
C GLU A 9 -10.22 7.62 19.08
N ASP A 10 -11.13 6.85 18.49
CA ASP A 10 -10.93 6.23 17.16
C ASP A 10 -11.67 6.95 16.01
N VAL A 11 -12.49 7.97 16.29
CA VAL A 11 -13.30 8.67 15.28
C VAL A 11 -12.46 9.20 14.12
N PRO A 12 -11.31 9.87 14.33
CA PRO A 12 -10.50 10.37 13.22
C PRO A 12 -9.90 9.25 12.36
N LEU A 13 -9.53 8.12 12.96
CA LEU A 13 -8.99 6.97 12.24
C LEU A 13 -10.09 6.35 11.35
N LEU A 14 -11.28 6.12 11.91
CA LEU A 14 -12.43 5.61 11.17
C LEU A 14 -12.84 6.53 10.02
N LEU A 15 -12.87 7.85 10.26
CA LEU A 15 -13.13 8.84 9.22
C LEU A 15 -12.04 8.81 8.14
N THR A 16 -10.79 8.59 8.53
CA THR A 16 -9.68 8.51 7.58
C THR A 16 -9.85 7.30 6.67
N GLU A 17 -10.06 6.12 7.25
CA GLU A 17 -10.26 4.89 6.49
C GLU A 17 -11.47 4.99 5.54
N ALA A 18 -12.62 5.43 6.04
CA ALA A 18 -13.83 5.59 5.23
C ALA A 18 -13.66 6.61 4.09
N THR A 19 -12.94 7.71 4.34
CA THR A 19 -12.68 8.73 3.33
C THR A 19 -11.73 8.21 2.25
N LEU A 20 -10.67 7.48 2.64
CA LEU A 20 -9.75 6.85 1.71
C LEU A 20 -10.43 5.75 0.89
N ASP A 21 -11.33 4.97 1.48
CA ASP A 21 -12.16 3.99 0.76
C ASP A 21 -13.01 4.68 -0.31
N ARG A 22 -13.74 5.74 0.05
CA ARG A 22 -14.56 6.51 -0.90
C ARG A 22 -13.72 7.08 -2.04
N TYR A 23 -12.54 7.62 -1.74
CA TYR A 23 -11.61 8.15 -2.74
C TYR A 23 -11.09 7.06 -3.69
N ALA A 24 -10.67 5.92 -3.15
CA ALA A 24 -10.17 4.81 -3.94
C ALA A 24 -11.25 4.21 -4.85
N THR A 25 -12.49 4.06 -4.35
CA THR A 25 -13.63 3.65 -5.16
C THR A 25 -13.91 4.66 -6.28
N PHE A 26 -13.92 5.97 -5.97
CA PHE A 26 -14.10 7.01 -6.98
C PHE A 26 -13.07 6.89 -8.11
N LEU A 27 -11.78 6.77 -7.78
CA LEU A 27 -10.73 6.62 -8.78
C LEU A 27 -10.87 5.33 -9.60
N ALA A 28 -11.18 4.21 -8.97
CA ALA A 28 -11.38 2.93 -9.65
C ALA A 28 -12.53 3.02 -10.67
N SER A 29 -13.63 3.70 -10.33
CA SER A 29 -14.75 3.94 -11.24
C SER A 29 -14.37 4.83 -12.42
N THR A 30 -13.67 5.94 -12.18
CA THR A 30 -13.26 6.86 -13.26
C THR A 30 -12.21 6.26 -14.21
N SER A 31 -11.35 5.37 -13.70
CA SER A 31 -10.34 4.69 -14.53
C SER A 31 -10.96 3.69 -15.51
N GLY A 32 -12.10 3.08 -15.18
CA GLY A 32 -12.77 2.10 -16.03
C GLY A 32 -13.63 2.71 -17.14
N GLU A 33 -14.15 3.92 -16.96
CA GLU A 33 -14.97 4.61 -17.97
C GLU A 33 -14.15 5.11 -19.18
N SER A 34 -12.86 5.41 -18.99
CA SER A 34 -11.98 5.91 -20.06
C SER A 34 -11.72 4.87 -21.17
N ASP A 35 -11.79 3.57 -20.87
CA ASP A 35 -11.52 2.49 -21.84
C ASP A 35 -12.80 1.91 -22.47
N ALA A 36 -13.98 2.21 -21.90
CA ALA A 36 -15.26 1.66 -22.35
C ALA A 36 -15.98 2.48 -23.43
N ALA A 37 -15.35 3.54 -23.97
CA ALA A 37 -15.92 4.37 -25.03
C ALA A 37 -16.01 3.68 -26.42
N ASN A 38 -15.73 2.38 -26.50
CA ASN A 38 -15.97 1.57 -27.71
C ASN A 38 -16.70 0.26 -27.36
N GLY A 39 -18.02 0.37 -27.15
CA GLY A 39 -18.96 -0.69 -27.48
C GLY A 39 -19.48 -1.55 -26.33
N ALA A 40 -20.81 -1.66 -26.32
CA ALA A 40 -21.66 -2.59 -25.60
C ALA A 40 -22.06 -2.20 -24.16
N GLU A 41 -23.32 -1.75 -24.07
CA GLU A 41 -24.28 -2.06 -23.01
C GLU A 41 -23.81 -3.20 -22.10
N LYS A 42 -23.54 -2.88 -20.83
CA LYS A 42 -23.46 -3.91 -19.79
C LYS A 42 -24.10 -3.42 -18.51
N THR A 43 -25.21 -4.07 -18.21
CA THR A 43 -25.94 -4.14 -16.95
C THR A 43 -24.96 -4.22 -15.76
N ALA A 44 -24.81 -3.12 -15.03
CA ALA A 44 -24.12 -3.09 -13.76
C ALA A 44 -25.01 -3.72 -12.68
N ALA A 45 -24.52 -4.79 -12.06
CA ALA A 45 -25.08 -5.30 -10.83
C ALA A 45 -24.80 -4.31 -9.68
N PRO A 46 -25.75 -4.07 -8.76
CA PRO A 46 -25.53 -3.14 -7.66
C PRO A 46 -24.66 -3.81 -6.60
N LEU A 47 -23.46 -3.26 -6.37
CA LEU A 47 -22.75 -3.46 -5.11
C LEU A 47 -23.45 -2.56 -4.08
N GLU A 48 -24.30 -3.18 -3.28
CA GLU A 48 -24.89 -2.58 -2.09
C GLU A 48 -23.76 -2.22 -1.10
N SER A 49 -23.42 -0.93 -0.99
CA SER A 49 -22.75 -0.40 0.18
C SER A 49 -23.26 0.99 0.52
N ASN A 50 -23.85 1.08 1.71
CA ASN A 50 -24.45 2.22 2.40
C ASN A 50 -23.66 3.55 2.36
N ALA A 51 -23.68 4.29 1.26
CA ALA A 51 -23.44 5.72 1.21
C ALA A 51 -24.18 6.33 0.01
N ASP A 52 -25.30 7.00 0.27
CA ASP A 52 -26.30 7.43 -0.73
C ASP A 52 -25.81 8.44 -1.80
N TYR A 53 -24.53 8.85 -1.80
CA TYR A 53 -23.99 9.76 -2.83
C TYR A 53 -22.52 9.43 -3.16
N PRO A 54 -22.23 8.87 -4.36
CA PRO A 54 -20.85 8.77 -4.84
C PRO A 54 -20.26 10.18 -4.93
N ALA A 55 -18.98 10.33 -4.59
CA ALA A 55 -18.32 11.64 -4.69
C ALA A 55 -18.36 12.12 -6.14
N SER A 56 -18.70 13.38 -6.35
CA SER A 56 -18.76 13.97 -7.69
C SER A 56 -17.38 14.36 -8.24
N SER A 57 -16.38 14.46 -7.37
CA SER A 57 -14.99 14.83 -7.69
C SER A 57 -14.01 14.24 -6.69
N ALA A 58 -12.72 14.21 -7.06
CA ALA A 58 -11.63 13.78 -6.17
C ALA A 58 -11.50 14.72 -4.96
N GLU A 59 -11.68 16.02 -5.19
CA GLU A 59 -11.66 17.06 -4.17
C GLU A 59 -12.77 16.84 -3.14
N GLU A 60 -14.00 16.53 -3.58
CA GLU A 60 -15.10 16.22 -2.67
C GLU A 60 -14.83 14.94 -1.87
N ALA A 61 -14.26 13.91 -2.51
CA ALA A 61 -13.91 12.66 -1.83
C ALA A 61 -12.87 12.87 -0.74
N LEU A 62 -11.94 13.80 -0.91
CA LEU A 62 -10.81 14.03 0.01
C LEU A 62 -11.01 15.19 0.99
N ALA A 63 -12.01 16.05 0.80
CA ALA A 63 -12.30 17.20 1.65
C ALA A 63 -12.35 16.89 3.16
N PRO A 64 -12.89 15.74 3.63
CA PRO A 64 -12.85 15.40 5.05
C PRO A 64 -11.43 15.27 5.60
N LEU A 65 -10.47 14.74 4.82
CA LEU A 65 -9.07 14.63 5.24
C LEU A 65 -8.38 15.99 5.28
N GLU A 66 -8.70 16.87 4.34
CA GLU A 66 -8.19 18.25 4.38
C GLU A 66 -8.68 18.99 5.63
N LEU A 67 -9.94 18.80 6.02
CA LEU A 67 -10.49 19.38 7.25
C LEU A 67 -9.84 18.80 8.51
N LEU A 68 -9.61 17.48 8.55
CA LEU A 68 -9.05 16.79 9.73
C LEU A 68 -7.56 17.08 9.93
N TYR A 69 -6.77 17.13 8.85
CA TYR A 69 -5.31 17.15 8.91
C TYR A 69 -4.68 18.43 8.35
N GLY A 70 -5.45 19.28 7.67
CA GLY A 70 -5.00 20.56 7.12
C GLY A 70 -3.75 20.43 6.24
N LYS A 71 -2.72 21.21 6.55
CA LYS A 71 -1.44 21.20 5.80
C LYS A 71 -0.76 19.83 5.79
N THR A 72 -0.95 19.02 6.83
CA THR A 72 -0.38 17.67 6.89
C THR A 72 -0.92 16.80 5.77
N PHE A 73 -2.20 16.93 5.45
CA PHE A 73 -2.83 16.23 4.33
C PHE A 73 -2.26 16.69 2.98
N VAL A 74 -2.09 18.00 2.77
CA VAL A 74 -1.47 18.53 1.54
C VAL A 74 -0.05 17.98 1.34
N HIS A 75 0.75 17.90 2.39
CA HIS A 75 2.08 17.28 2.32
C HIS A 75 2.02 15.78 2.08
N ALA A 76 1.04 15.08 2.65
CA ALA A 76 0.83 13.66 2.41
C ALA A 76 0.48 13.38 0.94
N LEU A 77 -0.40 14.19 0.33
CA LEU A 77 -0.72 14.10 -1.10
C LEU A 77 0.52 14.37 -1.97
N ALA A 78 1.33 15.37 -1.63
CA ALA A 78 2.56 15.65 -2.37
C ALA A 78 3.51 14.44 -2.38
N ILE A 79 3.61 13.70 -1.26
CA ILE A 79 4.39 12.46 -1.20
C ILE A 79 3.71 11.35 -2.00
N ALA A 80 2.43 11.10 -1.72
CA ALA A 80 1.68 9.95 -2.23
C ALA A 80 1.36 10.02 -3.73
N LEU A 81 1.11 11.21 -4.29
CA LEU A 81 0.67 11.37 -5.67
C LEU A 81 1.68 12.10 -6.55
N HIS A 82 2.57 12.90 -5.96
CA HIS A 82 3.53 13.73 -6.71
C HIS A 82 4.99 13.34 -6.46
N GLY A 83 5.26 12.31 -5.65
CA GLY A 83 6.61 11.80 -5.42
C GLY A 83 7.55 12.82 -4.75
N ALA A 84 7.00 13.74 -3.94
CA ALA A 84 7.81 14.73 -3.21
C ALA A 84 8.85 14.07 -2.27
N GLU A 85 8.58 12.85 -1.81
CA GLU A 85 9.53 11.99 -1.11
C GLU A 85 9.46 10.58 -1.69
N ALA A 86 10.59 9.87 -1.68
CA ALA A 86 10.64 8.50 -2.18
C ALA A 86 9.90 7.55 -1.25
N VAL A 87 9.12 6.62 -1.83
CA VAL A 87 8.47 5.54 -1.09
C VAL A 87 9.01 4.20 -1.57
N THR A 88 9.61 3.43 -0.64
CA THR A 88 10.15 2.10 -0.94
C THR A 88 9.45 1.05 -0.08
N CYS A 89 8.88 0.04 -0.71
CA CYS A 89 8.33 -1.14 -0.05
C CYS A 89 9.40 -2.24 -0.02
N TYR A 90 9.84 -2.64 1.16
CA TYR A 90 10.75 -3.75 1.35
C TYR A 90 9.96 -5.01 1.70
N ILE A 91 10.17 -6.07 0.93
CA ILE A 91 9.54 -7.37 1.11
C ILE A 91 10.61 -8.34 1.59
N GLU A 92 10.39 -8.99 2.74
CA GLU A 92 11.27 -10.05 3.22
C GLU A 92 11.20 -11.25 2.25
N ARG A 93 12.34 -11.64 1.68
CA ARG A 93 12.42 -12.83 0.82
C ARG A 93 12.23 -14.06 1.67
N ASP A 94 11.28 -14.90 1.27
CA ASP A 94 11.06 -16.19 1.92
C ASP A 94 12.23 -17.13 1.64
N SER A 95 12.98 -17.48 2.68
CA SER A 95 14.18 -18.34 2.59
C SER A 95 13.86 -19.76 2.09
N ALA A 96 12.57 -20.14 2.04
CA ALA A 96 12.10 -21.46 1.68
C ALA A 96 12.21 -21.81 0.17
N ILE A 97 12.52 -20.84 -0.71
CA ILE A 97 12.62 -21.09 -2.17
C ILE A 97 14.09 -21.11 -2.66
N SER A 98 15.06 -21.29 -1.76
CA SER A 98 16.45 -21.58 -2.15
C SER A 98 16.65 -23.07 -2.48
N SER A 99 15.83 -23.62 -3.37
CA SER A 99 16.07 -24.94 -3.98
C SER A 99 16.88 -24.74 -5.25
N GLN A 100 18.20 -24.57 -5.13
CA GLN A 100 19.11 -24.84 -6.24
C GLN A 100 19.11 -26.35 -6.54
N PRO A 101 19.28 -26.74 -7.81
CA PRO A 101 20.20 -27.81 -8.13
C PRO A 101 21.35 -27.19 -8.93
N ALA A 102 22.37 -26.70 -8.24
CA ALA A 102 23.68 -26.47 -8.83
C ALA A 102 24.51 -27.75 -8.66
N GLU A 103 24.07 -28.82 -9.32
CA GLU A 103 24.88 -29.99 -9.62
C GLU A 103 24.70 -30.29 -11.10
N GLN A 104 25.66 -29.91 -11.93
CA GLN A 104 26.08 -30.75 -13.04
C GLN A 104 27.50 -30.41 -13.48
N GLN A 105 28.37 -31.35 -13.12
CA GLN A 105 29.74 -31.52 -13.60
C GLN A 105 29.82 -31.51 -15.13
N ALA A 106 30.93 -30.97 -15.61
CA ALA A 106 31.40 -31.07 -16.98
C ALA A 106 31.62 -32.53 -17.43
N SER A 107 31.21 -32.86 -18.67
CA SER A 107 31.97 -33.51 -19.78
C SER A 107 31.00 -34.00 -20.90
N PRO A 108 31.46 -34.48 -22.08
CA PRO A 108 31.76 -33.77 -23.34
C PRO A 108 30.78 -34.14 -24.50
N PRO A 109 30.93 -33.63 -25.76
CA PRO A 109 29.85 -33.66 -26.76
C PRO A 109 29.77 -34.99 -27.52
N GLY A 110 28.55 -35.52 -27.63
CA GLY A 110 28.21 -36.66 -28.49
C GLY A 110 27.01 -36.30 -29.36
N GLU A 111 27.22 -36.35 -30.68
CA GLU A 111 26.27 -36.06 -31.75
C GLU A 111 25.17 -37.15 -31.83
N GLY A 112 23.93 -36.78 -32.16
CA GLY A 112 22.89 -37.75 -32.53
C GLY A 112 21.43 -37.35 -32.23
N GLU A 113 20.82 -36.64 -33.18
CA GLU A 113 19.45 -36.76 -33.72
C GLU A 113 18.20 -36.86 -32.81
N GLU A 114 17.32 -35.88 -33.04
CA GLU A 114 15.85 -35.93 -33.17
C GLU A 114 15.01 -36.69 -32.12
N ALA A 115 14.42 -35.92 -31.19
CA ALA A 115 13.13 -36.27 -30.60
C ALA A 115 12.31 -35.01 -30.24
N MET A 116 11.20 -34.86 -30.98
CA MET A 116 10.06 -33.96 -30.83
C MET A 116 9.60 -33.67 -29.39
N PRO A 117 9.11 -32.45 -29.07
CA PRO A 117 8.16 -32.27 -27.98
C PRO A 117 6.78 -31.80 -28.49
N ARG A 118 5.77 -32.58 -28.11
CA ARG A 118 4.35 -32.24 -28.18
C ARG A 118 3.98 -31.18 -27.11
N ARG A 119 3.23 -30.18 -27.57
CA ARG A 119 2.24 -29.30 -26.89
C ARG A 119 2.07 -29.36 -25.36
N THR A 120 2.09 -28.17 -24.75
CA THR A 120 1.13 -27.60 -23.75
C THR A 120 1.46 -26.10 -23.68
N ARG A 121 0.65 -25.14 -24.17
CA ARG A 121 -0.59 -24.54 -23.63
C ARG A 121 -0.65 -24.39 -22.10
N ASP A 122 -0.88 -23.14 -21.70
CA ASP A 122 -1.21 -22.60 -20.37
C ASP A 122 -0.01 -22.57 -19.39
N THR A 123 0.26 -21.51 -18.63
CA THR A 123 -0.68 -20.65 -17.93
C THR A 123 0.01 -19.34 -17.55
N SER A 124 -0.71 -18.23 -17.66
CA SER A 124 -0.39 -16.94 -17.07
C SER A 124 -0.05 -17.10 -15.58
N SER A 125 1.23 -16.95 -15.23
CA SER A 125 1.64 -16.79 -13.82
C SER A 125 1.36 -15.35 -13.40
N THR A 126 0.08 -15.02 -13.25
CA THR A 126 -0.33 -13.98 -12.31
C THR A 126 -0.04 -14.56 -10.92
N THR A 127 1.18 -14.34 -10.43
CA THR A 127 1.59 -14.70 -9.09
C THR A 127 0.77 -13.89 -8.11
N ALA A 128 -0.36 -14.46 -7.68
CA ALA A 128 -1.02 -14.06 -6.45
C ALA A 128 0.05 -14.15 -5.34
N LEU A 129 0.49 -12.99 -4.86
CA LEU A 129 1.51 -12.88 -3.83
C LEU A 129 1.07 -13.71 -2.60
N PRO A 130 1.91 -14.60 -2.08
CA PRO A 130 1.60 -15.37 -0.89
C PRO A 130 1.29 -14.40 0.27
N HIS A 131 0.17 -14.67 0.95
CA HIS A 131 -0.42 -13.82 1.99
C HIS A 131 0.40 -13.70 3.29
N SER A 132 1.69 -14.03 3.28
CA SER A 132 2.56 -14.07 4.47
C SER A 132 3.89 -13.31 4.32
N LEU A 133 4.08 -12.53 3.26
CA LEU A 133 5.32 -11.78 3.09
C LEU A 133 5.33 -10.56 4.03
N ARG A 134 6.34 -10.49 4.91
CA ARG A 134 6.53 -9.34 5.79
C ARG A 134 6.95 -8.13 4.96
N ARG A 135 6.34 -6.98 5.25
CA ARG A 135 6.58 -5.72 4.53
C ARG A 135 7.05 -4.63 5.50
N LEU A 136 7.99 -3.81 5.04
CA LEU A 136 8.37 -2.54 5.65
C LEU A 136 8.27 -1.45 4.61
N TYR A 137 7.95 -0.23 5.03
CA TYR A 137 7.86 0.90 4.12
C TYR A 137 8.82 1.98 4.55
N ARG A 138 9.68 2.43 3.64
CA ARG A 138 10.46 3.65 3.84
C ARG A 138 9.78 4.79 3.11
N VAL A 139 9.38 5.82 3.83
CA VAL A 139 8.78 7.05 3.30
C VAL A 139 9.71 8.19 3.65
N GLY A 140 10.43 8.71 2.64
CA GLY A 140 11.54 9.63 2.85
C GLY A 140 12.60 9.02 3.77
N GLU A 141 12.86 9.67 4.90
CA GLU A 141 13.85 9.22 5.90
C GLU A 141 13.29 8.30 7.00
N HIS A 142 12.00 7.97 6.93
CA HIS A 142 11.30 7.24 7.99
C HIS A 142 11.00 5.81 7.54
N VAL A 143 11.37 4.84 8.38
CA VAL A 143 11.00 3.43 8.20
C VAL A 143 9.76 3.14 9.04
N LEU A 144 8.74 2.58 8.40
CA LEU A 144 7.43 2.26 8.94
C LEU A 144 7.25 0.74 8.91
N VAL A 145 7.09 0.16 10.10
CA VAL A 145 6.83 -1.29 10.27
C VAL A 145 5.35 -1.65 10.10
N SER A 146 4.49 -0.64 10.10
CA SER A 146 3.04 -0.78 10.08
C SER A 146 2.42 0.48 9.45
N PRO A 147 1.30 0.35 8.70
CA PRO A 147 0.56 1.50 8.18
C PRO A 147 -0.24 2.24 9.27
N TYR A 148 -0.04 1.89 10.54
CA TYR A 148 -0.69 2.51 11.69
C TYR A 148 0.29 3.19 12.66
N TYR A 149 1.59 3.24 12.34
CA TYR A 149 2.60 3.80 13.23
C TYR A 149 3.75 4.48 12.48
N CYS A 150 4.09 5.72 12.84
CA CYS A 150 5.35 6.38 12.46
C CYS A 150 6.21 6.69 13.70
N PRO A 151 7.54 6.44 13.66
CA PRO A 151 8.48 6.86 14.72
C PRO A 151 8.80 8.37 14.70
N CYS A 152 8.05 9.16 13.93
CA CYS A 152 8.20 10.60 13.81
C CYS A 152 8.08 11.29 15.18
N SER A 153 8.88 12.32 15.47
CA SER A 153 8.81 13.08 16.74
C SER A 153 7.46 13.75 16.99
N ALA A 154 6.72 14.05 15.91
CA ALA A 154 5.34 14.52 15.99
C ALA A 154 4.39 13.52 16.70
N TYR A 155 4.77 12.24 16.79
CA TYR A 155 4.01 11.18 17.46
C TYR A 155 4.46 10.94 18.91
N THR A 156 5.63 11.43 19.33
CA THR A 156 6.17 11.20 20.70
C THR A 156 5.82 12.29 21.71
N TYR A 157 5.29 13.45 21.29
CA TYR A 157 4.83 14.46 22.24
C TYR A 157 3.41 14.15 22.70
N LYS A 158 3.23 13.59 23.90
CA LYS A 158 1.96 13.70 24.64
C LYS A 158 1.74 15.17 25.02
N SER A 159 1.32 16.01 24.07
CA SER A 159 0.98 17.40 24.40
C SER A 159 -0.31 17.40 25.19
N ILE A 160 -0.13 17.60 26.49
CA ILE A 160 -1.14 17.86 27.50
C ILE A 160 -2.25 18.77 26.90
N ARG A 161 -3.45 18.19 26.68
CA ARG A 161 -4.75 18.87 26.46
C ARG A 161 -5.20 19.30 25.06
N ARG A 162 -4.66 18.75 23.96
CA ARG A 162 -5.34 18.85 22.65
C ARG A 162 -5.61 17.46 22.06
N GLN A 163 -6.88 17.16 21.77
CA GLN A 163 -7.30 16.03 20.92
C GLN A 163 -6.97 16.36 19.45
N GLU A 164 -5.72 16.67 19.14
CA GLU A 164 -5.29 16.79 17.74
C GLU A 164 -5.17 15.39 17.15
N VAL A 165 -5.60 15.20 15.91
CA VAL A 165 -5.53 13.90 15.24
C VAL A 165 -4.07 13.59 14.94
N TRP A 166 -3.54 12.54 15.56
CA TRP A 166 -2.13 12.18 15.48
C TRP A 166 -1.86 11.35 14.22
N CYS A 167 -1.80 11.98 13.05
CA CYS A 167 -1.24 11.34 11.86
C CYS A 167 -0.19 12.24 11.25
N CYS A 168 1.04 11.74 11.09
CA CYS A 168 2.09 12.48 10.40
C CYS A 168 1.91 12.36 8.89
N LYS A 169 2.52 13.27 8.12
CA LYS A 169 2.45 13.25 6.65
C LYS A 169 2.92 11.92 6.05
N HIS A 170 3.94 11.27 6.62
CA HIS A 170 4.48 10.01 6.09
C HIS A 170 3.50 8.84 6.27
N LEU A 171 2.84 8.78 7.44
CA LEU A 171 1.86 7.74 7.74
C LEU A 171 0.62 7.91 6.86
N LEU A 172 0.10 9.15 6.75
CA LEU A 172 -1.05 9.45 5.89
C LEU A 172 -0.73 9.19 4.41
N ALA A 173 0.47 9.55 3.95
CA ALA A 173 0.92 9.26 2.59
C ALA A 173 0.94 7.74 2.32
N LEU A 174 1.49 6.96 3.26
CA LEU A 174 1.51 5.50 3.14
C LEU A 174 0.08 4.92 3.11
N GLN A 175 -0.83 5.42 3.95
CA GLN A 175 -2.22 4.95 3.96
C GLN A 175 -2.94 5.24 2.65
N ILE A 176 -2.77 6.44 2.07
CA ILE A 176 -3.28 6.78 0.74
C ILE A 176 -2.76 5.77 -0.30
N LEU A 177 -1.44 5.57 -0.34
CA LEU A 177 -0.78 4.68 -1.29
C LEU A 177 -1.28 3.24 -1.21
N LEU A 178 -1.33 2.67 0.00
CA LEU A 178 -1.81 1.31 0.21
C LEU A 178 -3.28 1.14 -0.14
N LYS A 179 -4.09 2.17 0.09
CA LYS A 179 -5.50 2.11 -0.28
C LYS A 179 -5.67 2.10 -1.79
N LEU A 180 -4.92 2.93 -2.52
CA LEU A 180 -4.92 2.92 -3.98
C LEU A 180 -4.43 1.59 -4.54
N GLU A 181 -3.35 1.03 -3.96
CA GLU A 181 -2.86 -0.31 -4.34
C GLU A 181 -3.92 -1.40 -4.09
N SER A 182 -4.69 -1.31 -3.01
CA SER A 182 -5.74 -2.29 -2.67
C SER A 182 -6.89 -2.35 -3.67
N VAL A 183 -7.13 -1.26 -4.41
CA VAL A 183 -8.12 -1.21 -5.50
C VAL A 183 -7.49 -1.42 -6.89
N GLY A 184 -6.23 -1.84 -6.93
CA GLY A 184 -5.49 -2.13 -8.17
C GLY A 184 -4.91 -0.91 -8.88
N ILE A 185 -4.93 0.28 -8.25
CA ILE A 185 -4.33 1.48 -8.82
C ILE A 185 -2.85 1.50 -8.43
N HIS A 186 -2.00 1.05 -9.35
CA HIS A 186 -0.55 1.08 -9.18
C HIS A 186 -0.01 2.52 -9.28
N GLN A 187 0.69 2.96 -8.25
CA GLN A 187 1.36 4.25 -8.22
C GLN A 187 2.83 4.10 -8.60
N ALA A 188 3.30 4.92 -9.55
CA ALA A 188 4.68 4.85 -10.03
C ALA A 188 5.74 5.26 -8.99
N ASN A 189 5.31 5.86 -7.87
CA ASN A 189 6.20 6.37 -6.82
C ASN A 189 6.56 5.33 -5.74
N ILE A 190 5.93 4.15 -5.72
CA ILE A 190 6.30 3.06 -4.81
C ILE A 190 7.30 2.14 -5.51
N ILE A 191 8.52 2.09 -4.98
CA ILE A 191 9.56 1.17 -5.43
C ILE A 191 9.54 -0.07 -4.55
N THR A 192 9.27 -1.24 -5.13
CA THR A 192 9.32 -2.51 -4.40
C THR A 192 10.71 -3.13 -4.46
N ARG A 193 11.24 -3.58 -3.32
CA ARG A 193 12.54 -4.25 -3.20
C ARG A 193 12.42 -5.49 -2.33
N GLU A 194 12.94 -6.61 -2.82
CA GLU A 194 13.14 -7.79 -1.98
C GLU A 194 14.45 -7.67 -1.20
N VAL A 195 14.42 -8.06 0.07
CA VAL A 195 15.59 -8.08 0.95
C VAL A 195 15.68 -9.40 1.69
N ASP A 196 16.89 -9.83 2.03
CA ASP A 196 17.08 -10.95 2.94
C ASP A 196 16.60 -10.61 4.37
N SER A 197 16.43 -11.65 5.19
CA SER A 197 15.92 -11.50 6.55
C SER A 197 16.81 -10.64 7.46
N ALA A 198 18.13 -10.68 7.29
CA ALA A 198 19.06 -9.88 8.10
C ALA A 198 18.90 -8.39 7.77
N SER A 199 18.91 -8.04 6.49
CA SER A 199 18.64 -6.68 5.99
C SER A 199 17.26 -6.17 6.43
N PHE A 200 16.23 -7.02 6.39
CA PHE A 200 14.89 -6.69 6.86
C PHE A 200 14.87 -6.35 8.36
N CYS A 201 15.54 -7.15 9.18
CA CYS A 201 15.64 -6.93 10.62
C CYS A 201 16.41 -5.65 10.96
N GLU A 202 17.47 -5.32 10.20
CA GLU A 202 18.21 -4.07 10.37
C GLU A 202 17.35 -2.84 10.07
N LEU A 203 16.60 -2.87 8.96
CA LEU A 203 15.65 -1.81 8.60
C LEU A 203 14.55 -1.65 9.66
N ALA A 204 13.98 -2.76 10.14
CA ALA A 204 12.99 -2.72 11.22
C ALA A 204 13.58 -2.09 12.49
N ARG A 205 14.84 -2.40 12.84
CA ARG A 205 15.52 -1.82 14.00
C ARG A 205 15.77 -0.31 13.84
N GLU A 206 16.09 0.16 12.64
CA GLU A 206 16.25 1.60 12.35
C GLU A 206 14.99 2.39 12.75
N SER A 207 13.80 1.82 12.50
CA SER A 207 12.52 2.47 12.83
C SER A 207 12.38 2.82 14.32
N PHE A 208 12.98 2.02 15.22
CA PHE A 208 12.88 2.22 16.67
C PHE A 208 14.01 3.09 17.23
N GLN A 209 15.12 3.28 16.50
CA GLN A 209 16.29 4.04 16.98
C GLN A 209 16.18 5.54 16.75
N LYS A 210 15.48 5.97 15.70
CA LYS A 210 15.26 7.41 15.41
C LYS A 210 14.20 8.07 16.30
N ALA A 211 13.57 7.31 17.20
CA ALA A 211 12.50 7.79 18.09
C ALA A 211 12.98 8.33 19.45
N THR A 212 14.30 8.27 19.74
CA THR A 212 14.96 8.81 20.94
C THR A 212 15.76 10.06 20.63
#